data_AF-A0A173VIR4-F1
#
_entry.id   AF-A0A173VIR4-F1
#
_cell.length_a   1.000
_cell.length_b   1.000
_cell.length_c   1.000
_cell.angle_alpha   90.00
_cell.angle_beta   90.00
_cell.angle_gamma   90.00
#
_symmetry.space_group_name_H-M   'P 1'
#
loop_
_entity.id
_entity.type
_entity.pdbx_description
1 polymer ?
#
loop_
_entity_poly.entity_id
_entity_poly.type
_entity_poly.pdbx_seq_one_letter_code
_entity_poly.pdbx_strand_id
1 'polypeptide(L)' 'MATKYKIKQHVWCTNERHKSEVGVIAEVVEEKSLVKTKDGARKENLYCVMLHYPNGKMYFEEFFESELELVQH' A
#
# COMPACT_ATOMS: atom_id res chain seq x y z
N MET A 1 9.69 8.29 -13.38
CA MET A 1 8.27 8.02 -13.71
C MET A 1 7.42 8.50 -12.54
N ALA A 2 6.18 8.93 -12.75
CA ALA A 2 5.31 9.33 -11.64
C ALA A 2 4.64 8.08 -11.04
N THR A 3 4.88 7.81 -9.75
CA THR A 3 4.15 6.78 -8.99
C THR A 3 2.77 7.29 -8.61
N LYS A 4 1.79 6.40 -8.47
CA LYS A 4 0.41 6.78 -8.10
C LYS A 4 0.36 7.42 -6.71
N TYR A 5 1.13 6.86 -5.76
CA TYR A 5 1.25 7.38 -4.40
C TYR A 5 2.64 7.97 -4.15
N LYS A 6 2.69 8.99 -3.29
CA LYS A 6 3.91 9.69 -2.85
C LYS A 6 4.31 9.23 -1.46
N ILE A 7 5.60 9.28 -1.15
CA ILE A 7 6.11 9.07 0.21
C ILE A 7 5.45 10.09 1.16
N LYS A 8 5.14 9.65 2.38
CA LYS A 8 4.37 10.36 3.43
C LYS A 8 2.89 10.61 3.09
N GLN A 9 2.36 10.00 2.03
CA GLN A 9 0.94 10.10 1.71
C GLN A 9 0.11 9.12 2.55
N HIS A 10 -1.05 9.58 3.02
CA HIS A 10 -2.01 8.73 3.72
C HIS A 10 -2.83 7.90 2.73
N VAL A 11 -3.00 6.62 3.05
CA VAL A 11 -3.74 5.65 2.24
C VAL A 11 -4.61 4.78 3.14
N TRP A 12 -5.77 4.39 2.63
CA TRP A 12 -6.57 3.30 3.19
C TRP A 12 -6.01 1.96 2.70
N CYS A 13 -5.80 1.04 3.63
CA CYS A 13 -5.42 -0.33 3.31
C CYS A 13 -6.69 -1.16 3.05
N THR A 14 -6.72 -1.87 1.93
CA THR A 14 -7.91 -2.61 1.47
C THR A 14 -7.71 -4.12 1.40
N ASN A 15 -6.52 -4.62 1.70
CA ASN A 15 -6.27 -6.07 1.78
C ASN A 15 -7.07 -6.72 2.92
N GLU A 16 -7.18 -8.05 2.89
CA GLU A 16 -8.02 -8.80 3.85
C GLU A 16 -7.57 -8.62 5.30
N ARG A 17 -6.28 -8.36 5.54
CA ARG A 17 -5.68 -8.29 6.88
C ARG A 17 -5.80 -6.91 7.53
N HIS A 18 -5.71 -5.84 6.74
CA HIS A 18 -5.67 -4.44 7.19
C HIS A 18 -6.86 -3.62 6.69
N LYS A 19 -7.97 -4.30 6.38
CA LYS A 19 -9.15 -3.67 5.82
C LYS A 19 -9.62 -2.49 6.70
N SER A 20 -9.66 -1.31 6.09
CA SER A 20 -10.05 -0.04 6.74
C SER A 20 -9.04 0.51 7.75
N GLU A 21 -7.79 0.06 7.74
CA GLU A 21 -6.70 0.71 8.46
C GLU A 21 -6.12 1.86 7.61
N VAL A 22 -5.77 2.98 8.25
CA VAL A 22 -5.02 4.06 7.60
C VAL A 22 -3.54 3.80 7.77
N GLY A 23 -2.81 3.81 6.66
CA GLY A 23 -1.36 3.74 6.62
C GLY A 23 -0.74 4.98 5.99
N VAL A 24 0.58 5.09 6.11
CA VAL A 24 1.39 6.13 5.46
C VAL A 24 2.42 5.47 4.57
N ILE A 25 2.52 5.89 3.30
CA ILE A 25 3.55 5.39 2.38
C ILE A 25 4.93 5.77 2.94
N ALA A 26 5.74 4.78 3.28
CA ALA A 26 7.12 4.98 3.73
C ALA A 26 8.09 4.96 2.56
N GLU A 27 7.91 4.02 1.63
CA GLU A 27 8.83 3.78 0.52
C GLU A 27 8.12 3.10 -0.67
N VAL A 28 8.70 3.26 -1.88
CA VAL A 28 8.38 2.44 -3.05
C VAL A 28 9.42 1.34 -3.14
N VAL A 29 9.04 0.11 -2.82
CA VAL A 29 9.96 -1.03 -2.71
C VAL A 29 10.37 -1.54 -4.09
N GLU A 30 9.40 -1.72 -4.97
CA GLU A 30 9.62 -2.20 -6.34
C GLU A 30 8.66 -1.52 -7.31
N GLU A 31 9.17 -1.02 -8.43
CA GLU A 31 8.34 -0.51 -9.52
C GLU A 31 7.99 -1.63 -10.50
N LYS A 32 6.72 -1.69 -10.93
CA LYS A 32 6.24 -2.64 -11.95
C LYS A 32 6.48 -4.13 -11.62
N SER A 33 6.41 -4.48 -10.34
CA SER A 33 6.40 -5.85 -9.84
C SER A 33 5.29 -6.67 -10.51
N LEU A 34 5.58 -7.93 -10.84
CA LEU A 34 4.64 -8.79 -11.57
C LEU A 34 3.70 -9.50 -10.58
N VAL A 35 2.46 -9.01 -10.48
CA VAL A 35 1.40 -9.61 -9.66
C VAL A 35 0.57 -10.56 -10.48
N LYS A 36 0.33 -11.76 -9.97
CA LYS A 36 -0.65 -12.71 -10.52
C LYS A 36 -2.01 -12.47 -9.86
N THR A 37 -2.99 -12.03 -10.64
CA THR A 37 -4.38 -11.95 -10.21
C THR A 37 -5.21 -13.05 -10.86
N LYS A 38 -6.49 -13.14 -10.48
CA LYS A 38 -7.47 -14.07 -11.08
C LYS A 38 -7.68 -13.80 -12.59
N ASP A 39 -7.48 -12.56 -13.03
CA ASP A 39 -7.67 -12.11 -14.41
C ASP A 39 -6.38 -12.16 -15.25
N GLY A 40 -5.27 -12.62 -14.66
CA GLY A 40 -3.96 -12.74 -15.31
C GLY A 40 -2.85 -12.01 -14.57
N ALA A 41 -1.65 -11.98 -15.19
CA ALA A 41 -0.53 -11.24 -14.62
C ALA A 41 -0.63 -9.76 -15.00
N ARG A 42 -0.47 -8.86 -14.02
CA ARG A 42 -0.38 -7.41 -14.22
C ARG A 42 0.81 -6.84 -13.48
N LYS A 43 1.27 -5.65 -13.91
CA LYS A 43 2.39 -4.95 -13.28
C LYS A 43 1.87 -3.90 -12.33
N GLU A 44 2.31 -3.96 -11.07
CA GLU A 44 1.95 -3.01 -10.02
C GLU A 44 3.20 -2.56 -9.28
N ASN A 45 3.15 -1.36 -8.71
CA ASN A 45 4.18 -0.95 -7.77
C ASN A 45 3.92 -1.62 -6.41
N LEU A 46 5.00 -2.00 -5.73
CA LEU A 46 4.99 -2.49 -4.36
C LEU A 46 5.41 -1.34 -3.45
N TYR A 47 4.58 -1.01 -2.48
CA TYR A 47 4.81 0.06 -1.52
C TYR A 47 5.03 -0.52 -0.13
N CYS A 48 5.97 0.05 0.62
CA CYS A 48 6.07 -0.19 2.05
C CYS A 48 5.19 0.87 2.76
N VAL A 49 4.24 0.41 3.56
CA VAL A 49 3.27 1.23 4.28
C VAL A 49 3.51 1.07 5.77
N MET A 50 3.62 2.21 6.46
CA MET A 50 3.67 2.27 7.91
C MET A 50 2.24 2.28 8.46
N LEU A 51 1.90 1.24 9.21
CA LEU A 51 0.62 1.06 9.88
C LEU A 51 0.72 1.45 11.35
N HIS A 52 -0.33 2.10 11.87
CA HIS A 52 -0.42 2.46 13.28
C HIS A 52 -1.48 1.60 13.97
N TYR A 53 -1.05 0.76 14.91
CA TYR A 53 -1.97 -0.11 15.64
C TYR A 53 -2.47 0.53 16.93
N PRO A 54 -3.67 0.15 17.42
CA PRO A 54 -4.21 0.65 18.69
C PRO A 54 -3.31 0.39 19.91
N ASN A 55 -2.40 -0.59 19.82
CA ASN A 55 -1.44 -0.91 20.89
C ASN A 55 -0.23 0.05 20.94
N GLY A 56 -0.21 1.10 20.11
CA GLY A 56 0.86 2.10 20.06
C GLY A 56 2.13 1.63 19.34
N LYS A 57 2.12 0.44 18.74
CA LYS A 57 3.23 -0.06 17.93
C LYS A 57 3.03 0.31 16.47
N MET A 58 4.15 0.61 15.81
CA MET A 58 4.22 0.83 14.37
C MET A 58 4.75 -0.42 13.70
N TYR A 59 4.13 -0.79 12.58
CA TYR A 59 4.59 -1.91 11.75
C TYR A 59 4.71 -1.44 10.30
N PHE A 60 5.69 -2.00 9.61
CA PHE A 60 5.87 -1.80 8.18
C PHE A 60 5.42 -3.05 7.46
N GLU A 61 4.51 -2.88 6.51
CA GLU A 61 4.06 -3.95 5.64
C GLU A 61 4.06 -3.53 4.18
N GLU A 62 4.20 -4.51 3.32
CA GLU A 62 4.23 -4.31 1.88
C GLU A 62 2.83 -4.48 1.30
N PHE A 63 2.45 -3.55 0.41
CA PHE A 63 1.16 -3.51 -0.25
C PHE A 63 1.36 -3.28 -1.73
N PHE A 64 0.66 -4.06 -2.55
CA PHE A 64 0.55 -3.75 -3.96
C PHE A 64 -0.32 -2.50 -4.16
N GLU A 65 -0.10 -1.78 -5.25
CA GLU A 65 -0.82 -0.53 -5.55
C GLU A 65 -2.34 -0.68 -5.52
N SER A 66 -2.86 -1.86 -5.89
CA SER A 66 -4.30 -2.17 -5.86
C SER A 66 -4.88 -2.48 -4.48
N GLU A 67 -4.03 -2.71 -3.47
CA GLU A 67 -4.42 -2.94 -2.07
C GLU A 67 -4.48 -1.64 -1.26
N LEU A 68 -4.34 -0.50 -1.94
CA LEU A 68 -4.30 0.82 -1.36
C LEU A 68 -5.30 1.73 -2.06
N GLU A 69 -5.96 2.56 -1.27
CA GLU A 69 -6.83 3.63 -1.74
C GLU A 69 -6.41 4.98 -1.14
N LEU A 70 -6.65 6.07 -1.85
CA LEU A 70 -6.29 7.40 -1.37
C LEU A 70 -7.28 7.85 -0.28
N VAL A 71 -6.78 8.36 0.84
CA VAL A 71 -7.64 9.06 1.81
C VAL A 71 -8.09 10.38 1.18
N GLN A 72 -9.39 10.51 0.90
CA GLN A 72 -9.99 11.79 0.50
C GLN A 72 -10.26 12.63 1.76
N HIS A 73 -9.80 13.88 1.75
CA HIS A 73 -10.07 14.87 2.79
C HIS A 73 -11.31 15.70 2.45
#